data_AF-A0A811UDU6-F1
#
_entry.id   AF-A0A811UDU6-F1
#
_cell.length_a   1.000
_cell.length_b   1.000
_cell.length_c   1.000
_cell.angle_alpha   90.00
_cell.angle_beta   90.00
_cell.angle_gamma   90.00
#
_symmetry.space_group_name_H-M   'P 1'
#
loop_
_entity.id
_entity.type
_entity.pdbx_description
1 polymer ?
#
loop_
_entity_poly.entity_id
_entity_poly.type
_entity_poly.pdbx_seq_one_letter_code
_entity_poly.pdbx_strand_id
1 'polypeptide(L)'
;MSEQDVHDVWNIFMCTGFTRDTQQYFCKPSPARKGDYIEFIAEINLLVALSACPQGDVSITVGDEVPDEVCHPLSVEVFRKK
;
A
#
# COMPACT_ATOMS: atom_id res chain seq x y z
N MET A 1 -13.32 -14.53 -9.81
CA MET A 1 -12.53 -13.32 -10.06
C MET A 1 -11.63 -13.57 -11.26
N SER A 2 -11.40 -12.57 -12.08
CA SER A 2 -10.53 -12.55 -13.26
C SER A 2 -9.67 -11.28 -13.24
N GLU A 3 -8.70 -11.18 -14.17
CA GLU A 3 -7.88 -9.97 -14.30
C GLU A 3 -8.70 -8.70 -14.57
N GLN A 4 -9.87 -8.83 -15.19
CA GLN A 4 -10.77 -7.70 -15.44
C GLN A 4 -11.41 -7.11 -14.18
N ASP A 5 -11.37 -7.84 -13.05
CA ASP A 5 -11.84 -7.33 -11.76
C ASP A 5 -10.76 -6.48 -11.06
N VAL A 6 -9.51 -6.47 -11.56
CA VAL A 6 -8.43 -5.64 -11.03
C VAL A 6 -8.64 -4.19 -11.47
N HIS A 7 -8.51 -3.29 -10.52
CA HIS A 7 -8.65 -1.84 -10.70
C HIS A 7 -7.49 -1.10 -10.05
N ASP A 8 -7.39 0.20 -10.32
CA ASP A 8 -6.42 1.06 -9.68
C ASP A 8 -6.55 0.97 -8.15
N VAL A 9 -5.39 0.83 -7.50
CA VAL A 9 -5.33 0.53 -6.07
C VAL A 9 -5.38 1.80 -5.23
N TRP A 10 -5.80 1.64 -3.97
CA TRP A 10 -5.37 2.56 -2.94
C TRP A 10 -4.03 2.08 -2.36
N ASN A 11 -2.96 2.86 -2.59
CA ASN A 11 -1.62 2.55 -2.11
C ASN A 11 -1.47 2.85 -0.60
N ILE A 12 -1.90 1.90 0.24
CA ILE A 12 -1.81 1.98 1.70
C ILE A 12 -0.33 2.09 2.12
N PHE A 13 -0.04 3.05 3.02
CA PHE A 13 1.30 3.41 3.54
C PHE A 13 2.32 3.96 2.53
N MET A 14 2.02 3.99 1.22
CA MET A 14 2.92 4.58 0.24
C MET A 14 2.96 6.11 0.39
N CYS A 15 4.16 6.69 0.48
CA CYS A 15 4.31 8.14 0.64
C CYS A 15 4.65 8.80 -0.68
N THR A 16 3.66 9.44 -1.30
CA THR A 16 3.78 9.96 -2.67
C THR A 16 3.20 11.37 -2.79
N GLY A 17 3.43 12.00 -3.94
CA GLY A 17 2.86 13.30 -4.27
C GLY A 17 3.29 13.76 -5.65
N PHE A 18 3.07 15.06 -5.91
CA PHE A 18 3.56 15.71 -7.11
C PHE A 18 4.64 16.74 -6.77
N THR A 19 5.73 16.74 -7.52
CA THR A 19 6.79 17.74 -7.39
C THR A 19 6.22 19.13 -7.68
N ARG A 20 6.67 20.15 -6.95
CA ARG A 20 6.10 21.49 -7.06
C ARG A 20 6.44 22.17 -8.39
N ASP A 21 7.63 21.92 -8.90
CA ASP A 21 8.21 22.53 -10.09
C ASP A 21 7.79 21.83 -11.38
N THR A 22 7.86 20.51 -11.44
CA THR A 22 7.57 19.73 -12.66
C THR A 22 6.22 19.04 -12.67
N GLN A 23 5.49 19.02 -11.54
CA GLN A 23 4.21 18.31 -11.38
C GLN A 23 4.31 16.80 -11.70
N GLN A 24 5.50 16.23 -11.52
CA GLN A 24 5.73 14.81 -11.73
C GLN A 24 5.40 14.03 -10.46
N TYR A 25 4.84 12.83 -10.66
CA TYR A 25 4.59 11.92 -9.56
C TYR A 25 5.90 11.46 -8.94
N PHE A 26 6.03 11.58 -7.61
CA PHE A 26 7.17 11.09 -6.88
C PHE A 26 6.74 10.12 -5.78
N CYS A 27 7.67 9.27 -5.39
CA CYS A 27 7.58 8.41 -4.23
C CYS A 27 8.75 8.74 -3.29
N LYS A 28 8.58 8.51 -2.00
CA LYS A 28 9.65 8.60 -1.01
C LYS A 28 9.48 7.50 0.03
N PRO A 29 10.52 7.19 0.85
CA PRO A 29 10.40 6.20 1.91
C PRO A 29 9.16 6.43 2.76
N SER A 30 8.40 5.36 2.99
CA SER A 30 7.23 5.39 3.86
C SER A 30 7.62 5.82 5.27
N PRO A 31 6.84 6.69 5.94
CA PRO A 31 7.05 6.99 7.34
C PRO A 31 6.48 5.92 8.28
N ALA A 32 5.73 4.95 7.75
CA ALA A 32 5.03 3.94 8.53
C ALA A 32 6.00 3.05 9.30
N ARG A 33 5.60 2.64 10.49
CA ARG A 33 6.35 1.77 11.40
C ARG A 33 5.53 0.56 11.79
N LYS A 34 6.20 -0.48 12.27
CA LYS A 34 5.52 -1.65 12.83
C LYS A 34 4.57 -1.22 13.94
N GLY A 35 3.28 -1.54 13.78
CA GLY A 35 2.21 -1.18 14.70
C GLY A 35 1.34 -0.02 14.21
N ASP A 36 1.76 0.74 13.20
CA ASP A 36 0.87 1.66 12.51
C ASP A 36 -0.21 0.87 11.76
N TYR A 37 -1.45 1.35 11.83
CA TYR A 37 -2.58 0.71 11.18
C TYR A 37 -3.56 1.75 10.63
N ILE A 38 -4.34 1.33 9.64
CA ILE A 38 -5.49 2.07 9.13
C ILE A 38 -6.70 1.17 9.34
N GLU A 39 -7.73 1.70 9.97
CA GLU A 39 -8.96 0.98 10.25
C GLU A 39 -10.08 1.44 9.32
N PHE A 40 -10.86 0.48 8.84
CA PHE A 40 -11.98 0.72 7.93
C PHE A 40 -13.29 0.31 8.57
N ILE A 41 -14.33 1.10 8.33
CA ILE A 41 -15.72 0.73 8.62
C ILE A 41 -16.34 0.26 7.30
N ALA A 42 -16.74 -1.00 7.23
CA ALA A 42 -17.46 -1.53 6.08
C ALA A 42 -18.92 -1.07 6.11
N GLU A 43 -19.27 -0.04 5.35
CA GLU A 43 -20.65 0.45 5.22
C GLU A 43 -21.56 -0.51 4.42
N ILE A 44 -20.96 -1.35 3.58
CA ILE A 44 -21.62 -2.41 2.81
C ILE A 44 -20.83 -3.72 2.90
N ASN A 45 -21.36 -4.81 2.33
CA ASN A 45 -20.61 -6.04 2.17
C ASN A 45 -19.48 -5.84 1.16
N LEU A 46 -18.24 -6.12 1.56
CA LEU A 46 -17.05 -5.92 0.75
C LEU A 46 -16.31 -7.24 0.53
N LEU A 47 -15.76 -7.40 -0.67
CA LEU A 47 -14.67 -8.31 -0.94
C LEU A 47 -13.39 -7.46 -1.01
N VAL A 48 -12.45 -7.72 -0.11
CA VAL A 48 -11.19 -6.95 -0.02
C VAL A 48 -10.04 -7.81 -0.50
N ALA A 49 -9.22 -7.25 -1.39
CA ALA A 49 -7.95 -7.82 -1.80
C ALA A 49 -6.82 -6.90 -1.36
N LEU A 50 -5.73 -7.47 -0.87
CA LEU A 50 -4.54 -6.75 -0.44
C LEU A 50 -3.30 -7.46 -0.99
N SER A 51 -2.35 -6.70 -1.50
CA SER A 51 -1.06 -7.19 -1.96
C SER A 51 0.06 -6.48 -1.19
N ALA A 52 1.01 -7.24 -0.66
CA ALA A 52 2.24 -6.67 -0.14
C ALA A 52 3.14 -6.32 -1.32
N CYS A 53 3.35 -5.02 -1.55
CA CYS A 53 4.10 -4.52 -2.70
C CYS A 53 5.56 -5.04 -2.66
N PRO A 54 6.11 -5.55 -3.79
CA PRO A 54 7.50 -5.99 -3.85
C PRO A 54 8.52 -4.84 -3.76
N GLN A 55 8.05 -3.59 -3.75
CA GLN A 55 8.90 -2.40 -3.56
C GLN A 55 9.09 -2.03 -2.08
N GLY A 56 8.53 -2.81 -1.14
CA GLY A 56 8.64 -2.56 0.30
C GLY A 56 8.16 -1.16 0.69
N ASP A 57 8.98 -0.44 1.45
CA ASP A 57 8.72 0.93 1.92
C ASP A 57 9.02 2.03 0.89
N VAL A 58 9.45 1.65 -0.32
CA VAL A 58 9.84 2.56 -1.42
C VAL A 58 11.03 3.46 -1.03
N SER A 59 11.92 2.96 -0.18
CA SER A 59 13.21 3.60 0.11
C SER A 59 14.26 3.40 -0.98
N ILE A 60 14.10 2.34 -1.79
CA ILE A 60 14.88 2.06 -3.00
C ILE A 60 14.12 2.60 -4.21
N THR A 61 14.84 3.21 -5.15
CA THR A 61 14.29 3.79 -6.39
C THR A 61 13.37 2.79 -7.07
N VAL A 62 12.17 3.26 -7.46
CA VAL A 62 11.21 2.43 -8.19
C VAL A 62 11.84 1.97 -9.51
N GLY A 63 11.89 0.65 -9.72
CA GLY A 63 12.49 0.01 -10.90
C GLY A 63 13.85 -0.63 -10.65
N ASP A 64 14.53 -0.29 -9.54
CA ASP A 64 15.73 -1.00 -9.11
C ASP A 64 15.36 -2.31 -8.39
N GLU A 65 16.32 -3.25 -8.32
CA GLU A 65 16.15 -4.51 -7.59
C GLU A 65 16.02 -4.24 -6.09
N VAL A 66 14.93 -4.75 -5.50
CA VAL A 66 14.63 -4.60 -4.06
C VAL A 66 14.92 -5.94 -3.36
N PRO A 67 15.77 -5.96 -2.33
CA PRO A 67 16.00 -7.17 -1.54
C PRO A 67 14.73 -7.59 -0.78
N ASP A 68 14.47 -8.90 -0.73
CA ASP A 68 13.30 -9.46 -0.05
C ASP A 68 13.22 -9.06 1.44
N GLU A 69 14.36 -8.76 2.08
CA GLU A 69 14.40 -8.35 3.49
C GLU A 69 13.77 -6.98 3.75
N VAL A 70 13.62 -6.14 2.72
CA VAL A 70 12.94 -4.83 2.78
C VAL A 70 11.43 -4.99 2.60
N CYS A 71 10.99 -6.15 2.11
CA CYS A 71 9.59 -6.50 1.93
C CYS A 71 9.07 -7.21 3.18
N HIS A 72 7.96 -6.70 3.72
CA HIS A 72 7.38 -7.21 4.96
C HIS A 72 5.92 -7.59 4.75
N PRO A 73 5.43 -8.64 5.46
CA PRO A 73 4.03 -9.01 5.38
C PRO A 73 3.12 -7.93 6.00
N LEU A 74 1.93 -7.79 5.43
CA LEU A 74 0.86 -6.95 5.97
C LEU A 74 -0.22 -7.84 6.62
N SER A 75 -0.72 -7.43 7.78
CA SER A 75 -1.81 -8.10 8.49
C SER A 75 -3.14 -7.42 8.20
N VAL A 76 -4.19 -8.22 8.04
CA VAL A 76 -5.58 -7.76 7.96
C VAL A 76 -6.38 -8.48 9.02
N GLU A 77 -7.03 -7.72 9.90
CA GLU A 77 -7.90 -8.24 10.94
C GLU A 77 -9.33 -7.77 10.70
N VAL A 78 -10.30 -8.67 10.84
CA VAL A 78 -11.72 -8.37 10.62
C VAL A 78 -12.46 -8.46 11.94
N PHE A 79 -13.04 -7.33 12.34
CA PHE A 79 -13.85 -7.23 13.55
C PHE A 79 -15.33 -7.13 13.19
N ARG A 80 -16.18 -7.72 14.03
CA ARG A 80 -17.63 -7.55 13.95
C ARG A 80 -18.11 -6.92 15.25
N LYS A 81 -18.87 -5.82 15.13
CA LYS A 81 -19.53 -5.20 16.28
C LYS A 81 -20.46 -6.22 16.94
N LYS A 82 -20.39 -6.31 18.27
CA LYS A 82 -21.33 -7.12 19.06
C LYS A 82 -22.74 -6.57 18.98
#